data_AF-A0A0J7K4D6-F1
#
_entry.id   AF-A0A0J7K4D6-F1
#
_cell.length_a   1.000
_cell.length_b   1.000
_cell.length_c   1.000
_cell.angle_alpha   90.00
_cell.angle_beta   90.00
_cell.angle_gamma   90.00
#
_symmetry.space_group_name_H-M   'P 1'
#
loop_
_entity.id
_entity.type
_entity.pdbx_description
1 polymer ?
#
loop_
_entity_poly.entity_id
_entity_poly.type
_entity_poly.pdbx_seq_one_letter_code
_entity_poly.pdbx_strand_id
1 'polypeptide(L)'
;MGLPFVIPPSFDISKAYADSSCLTPLVFILSTGSDPMGALIKFVENMNYLERFESISMGQGQGPIAQRMIERAQTEGSWICLQNCHLAASWMPNLEKICENLDHINTVSSFRLWLTSYPSDRFPVSILQDSVKMTTEPPMGLQNNIMR
;
A
#
# COMPACT_ATOMS: atom_id res chain seq x y z
N MET A 1 7.16 30.30 -25.65
CA MET A 1 6.11 29.74 -24.80
C MET A 1 6.71 28.56 -24.06
N GLY A 2 7.03 28.72 -22.78
CA GLY A 2 7.55 27.63 -21.97
C GLY A 2 6.43 26.65 -21.65
N LEU A 3 6.70 25.36 -21.74
CA LEU A 3 5.79 24.31 -21.30
C LEU A 3 5.40 24.59 -19.84
N PRO A 4 4.10 24.56 -19.47
CA PRO A 4 3.74 24.62 -18.07
C PRO A 4 4.46 23.47 -17.37
N PHE A 5 5.26 23.78 -16.36
CA PHE A 5 5.82 22.78 -15.45
C PHE A 5 4.66 21.90 -15.00
N VAL A 6 4.65 20.65 -15.44
CA VAL A 6 3.66 19.68 -14.97
C VAL A 6 4.05 19.37 -13.54
N ILE A 7 3.44 20.09 -12.60
CA ILE A 7 3.49 19.73 -11.18
C ILE A 7 2.89 18.32 -11.12
N PRO A 8 3.64 17.29 -10.67
CA PRO A 8 3.07 15.97 -10.50
C PRO A 8 1.83 16.10 -9.61
N PRO A 9 0.70 15.48 -9.96
CA PRO A 9 -0.48 15.54 -9.12
C PRO A 9 -0.11 15.08 -7.70
N SER A 10 -0.57 15.82 -6.70
CA SER A 10 -0.39 15.44 -5.31
C SER A 10 -0.90 14.02 -5.08
N PHE A 11 -0.18 13.28 -4.25
CA PHE A 11 -0.58 12.00 -3.68
C PHE A 11 -2.08 11.96 -3.33
N ASP A 12 -2.85 11.09 -3.99
CA ASP A 12 -4.32 11.00 -3.83
C ASP A 12 -4.75 9.55 -3.55
N ILE A 13 -4.89 9.24 -2.27
CA ILE A 13 -5.34 7.92 -1.80
C ILE A 13 -6.75 7.60 -2.33
N SER A 14 -7.61 8.60 -2.51
CA SER A 14 -8.99 8.38 -2.95
C SER A 14 -9.05 7.88 -4.38
N LYS A 15 -8.24 8.46 -5.28
CA LYS A 15 -8.11 7.99 -6.66
C LYS A 15 -7.53 6.59 -6.72
N ALA A 16 -6.44 6.36 -6.00
CA ALA A 16 -5.81 5.05 -5.96
C ALA A 16 -6.78 3.96 -5.45
N TYR A 17 -7.55 4.28 -4.41
CA TYR A 17 -8.61 3.39 -3.91
C TYR A 17 -9.69 3.13 -4.98
N ALA A 18 -10.12 4.15 -5.72
CA ALA A 18 -11.12 4.00 -6.77
C ALA A 18 -10.64 3.12 -7.94
N ASP A 19 -9.35 3.16 -8.25
CA ASP A 19 -8.71 2.33 -9.28
C ASP A 19 -8.38 0.90 -8.78
N SER A 20 -8.59 0.63 -7.49
CA SER A 20 -8.31 -0.67 -6.86
C SER A 20 -9.55 -1.56 -6.73
N SER A 21 -9.34 -2.83 -6.38
CA SER A 21 -10.40 -3.79 -6.10
C SER A 21 -10.03 -4.68 -4.91
N CYS A 22 -10.90 -5.62 -4.55
CA CYS A 22 -10.55 -6.65 -3.57
C CYS A 22 -9.45 -7.61 -4.04
N LEU A 23 -9.15 -7.66 -5.34
CA LEU A 23 -8.11 -8.52 -5.92
C LEU A 23 -6.85 -7.73 -6.32
N THR A 24 -6.90 -6.39 -6.23
CA THR A 24 -5.84 -5.49 -6.71
C THR A 24 -5.24 -4.76 -5.51
N PRO A 25 -4.08 -5.20 -4.99
CA PRO A 25 -3.44 -4.54 -3.85
C PRO A 25 -3.08 -3.08 -4.14
N LEU A 26 -2.95 -2.29 -3.09
CA LEU A 26 -2.45 -0.91 -3.15
C LEU A 26 -1.06 -0.85 -2.53
N VAL A 27 -0.09 -0.31 -3.26
CA VAL A 27 1.31 -0.28 -2.82
C VAL A 27 1.80 1.15 -2.69
N PHE A 28 2.16 1.54 -1.46
CA PHE A 28 2.94 2.73 -1.21
C PHE A 28 4.43 2.43 -1.37
N ILE A 29 5.05 3.05 -2.38
CA ILE A 29 6.49 3.06 -2.55
C ILE A 29 7.04 4.22 -1.72
N LEU A 30 7.75 3.86 -0.64
CA LEU A 30 8.26 4.81 0.34
C LEU A 30 9.52 5.52 -0.17
N SER A 31 9.64 6.79 0.19
CA SER A 31 10.86 7.59 0.09
C SER A 31 11.34 7.98 1.48
N THR A 32 12.62 8.31 1.63
CA THR A 32 13.21 8.70 2.91
C THR A 32 12.44 9.88 3.53
N GLY A 33 12.00 9.74 4.78
CA GLY A 33 11.29 10.79 5.52
C GLY A 33 9.80 10.92 5.20
N SER A 34 9.22 10.00 4.42
CA SER A 34 7.82 10.00 4.03
C SER A 34 7.12 8.75 4.56
N ASP A 35 6.10 8.93 5.41
CA ASP A 35 5.27 7.84 5.94
C ASP A 35 3.78 8.06 5.57
N PRO A 36 3.20 7.21 4.70
CA PRO A 36 1.81 7.33 4.27
C PRO A 36 0.81 6.90 5.34
N MET A 37 1.22 6.26 6.44
CA MET A 37 0.31 5.65 7.41
C MET A 37 -0.67 6.64 8.02
N GLY A 38 -0.21 7.85 8.36
CA GLY A 38 -1.09 8.89 8.91
C GLY A 38 -2.17 9.33 7.92
N ALA A 39 -1.85 9.39 6.63
CA ALA A 39 -2.82 9.72 5.59
C ALA A 39 -3.77 8.54 5.31
N LEU A 40 -3.27 7.31 5.32
CA LEU A 40 -4.06 6.10 5.16
C LEU A 40 -5.08 5.95 6.29
N ILE A 41 -4.68 6.14 7.55
CA ILE A 41 -5.60 6.03 8.70
C ILE A 41 -6.73 7.06 8.59
N LYS A 42 -6.42 8.31 8.23
CA LYS A 42 -7.44 9.34 7.98
C LYS A 42 -8.39 8.95 6.85
N PHE A 43 -7.87 8.36 5.77
CA PHE A 43 -8.69 7.88 4.67
C PHE A 43 -9.61 6.72 5.09
N VAL A 44 -9.08 5.75 5.82
CA VAL A 44 -9.83 4.62 6.40
C VAL A 44 -10.96 5.12 7.31
N GLU A 45 -10.68 6.11 8.16
CA GLU A 45 -11.66 6.75 9.03
C GLU A 45 -12.77 7.43 8.23
N ASN A 46 -12.42 8.21 7.20
CA ASN A 46 -13.39 8.85 6.30
C ASN A 46 -14.27 7.83 5.54
N MET A 47 -13.76 6.62 5.31
CA MET A 47 -14.49 5.53 4.66
C MET A 47 -15.33 4.71 5.66
N ASN A 48 -15.30 5.03 6.96
CA ASN A 48 -15.92 4.26 8.05
C ASN A 48 -15.39 2.81 8.18
N TYR A 49 -14.10 2.60 7.90
CA TYR A 49 -13.43 1.29 8.02
C TYR A 49 -12.48 1.19 9.23
N LEU A 50 -12.40 2.22 10.08
CA LEU A 50 -11.39 2.29 11.16
C LEU A 50 -11.46 1.11 12.12
N GLU A 51 -12.66 0.67 12.53
CA GLU A 51 -12.84 -0.50 13.41
C GLU A 51 -12.50 -1.84 12.72
N ARG A 52 -12.40 -1.82 11.39
CA ARG A 52 -12.16 -3.00 10.53
C ARG A 52 -10.85 -2.85 9.76
N PHE A 53 -9.94 -2.03 10.26
CA PHE A 53 -8.63 -1.81 9.68
C PHE A 53 -7.56 -2.28 10.65
N GLU A 54 -6.67 -3.12 10.16
CA GLU A 54 -5.53 -3.60 10.92
C GLU A 54 -4.23 -3.36 10.16
N SER A 55 -3.13 -3.24 10.89
CA SER A 55 -1.83 -3.12 10.26
C SER A 55 -0.75 -3.87 11.03
N ILE A 56 0.26 -4.34 10.31
CA ILE A 56 1.39 -5.08 10.86
C ILE A 56 2.67 -4.67 10.15
N SER A 57 3.72 -4.36 10.92
CA SER A 57 5.04 -4.14 10.33
C SER A 57 5.72 -5.47 10.05
N MET A 58 6.13 -5.65 8.80
CA MET A 58 6.83 -6.84 8.35
C MET A 58 8.27 -6.85 8.87
N GLY A 59 8.72 -8.05 9.21
CA GLY A 59 10.04 -8.33 9.76
C GLY A 59 10.19 -9.83 10.02
N GLN A 60 11.30 -10.22 10.66
CA GLN A 60 11.56 -11.62 10.95
C GLN A 60 10.44 -12.21 11.82
N GLY A 61 9.89 -13.35 11.39
CA GLY A 61 8.85 -14.08 12.14
C GLY A 61 7.42 -13.55 11.98
N GLN A 62 7.20 -12.43 11.28
CA GLN A 62 5.85 -11.85 11.14
C GLN A 62 5.01 -12.51 10.03
N GLY A 63 5.64 -13.22 9.10
CA GLY A 63 4.97 -13.83 7.95
C GLY A 63 3.73 -14.68 8.30
N PRO A 64 3.81 -15.65 9.23
CA PRO A 64 2.65 -16.46 9.63
C PRO A 64 1.52 -15.65 10.28
N ILE A 65 1.84 -14.55 10.96
CA ILE A 65 0.85 -13.67 11.59
C ILE A 65 0.15 -12.84 10.50
N ALA A 66 0.94 -12.22 9.61
CA ALA A 66 0.43 -11.47 8.47
C ALA A 66 -0.50 -12.33 7.60
N GLN A 67 -0.11 -13.57 7.30
CA GLN A 67 -0.95 -14.50 6.53
C GLN A 67 -2.33 -14.71 7.16
N ARG A 68 -2.38 -15.02 8.47
CA ARG A 68 -3.66 -15.23 9.17
C ARG A 68 -4.52 -13.97 9.20
N MET A 69 -3.90 -12.80 9.36
CA MET A 69 -4.61 -11.53 9.33
C MET A 69 -5.21 -11.26 7.94
N ILE A 70 -4.48 -11.60 6.86
CA ILE A 70 -5.00 -11.48 5.48
C ILE A 70 -6.18 -12.44 5.27
N GLU A 71 -6.04 -13.72 5.62
CA GLU A 71 -7.09 -14.73 5.46
C GLU A 71 -8.37 -14.34 6.21
N ARG A 72 -8.23 -13.80 7.44
CA ARG A 72 -9.38 -13.26 8.19
C ARG A 72 -9.98 -12.03 7.50
N ALA A 73 -9.14 -11.05 7.14
CA ALA A 73 -9.62 -9.83 6.50
C ALA A 73 -10.31 -10.11 5.14
N GLN A 74 -9.81 -11.09 4.40
CA GLN A 74 -10.35 -11.56 3.12
C GLN A 74 -11.79 -12.07 3.26
N THR A 75 -12.05 -12.88 4.30
CA THR A 75 -13.38 -13.47 4.58
C THR A 75 -14.34 -12.50 5.25
N GLU A 76 -13.85 -11.57 6.06
CA GLU A 76 -14.68 -10.54 6.68
C GLU A 76 -14.95 -9.37 5.73
N GLY A 77 -14.06 -9.08 4.79
CA GLY A 77 -14.08 -7.87 3.97
C GLY A 77 -13.48 -6.64 4.68
N SER A 78 -12.58 -6.89 5.62
CA SER A 78 -11.84 -5.89 6.40
C SER A 78 -10.60 -5.41 5.63
N TRP A 79 -9.95 -4.34 6.09
CA TRP A 79 -8.78 -3.77 5.42
C TRP A 79 -7.53 -4.10 6.21
N ILE A 80 -6.45 -4.46 5.52
CA ILE A 80 -5.17 -4.76 6.16
C ILE A 80 -4.02 -4.00 5.50
N CYS A 81 -3.11 -3.46 6.30
CA CYS A 81 -1.87 -2.85 5.83
C CYS A 81 -0.63 -3.62 6.30
N LEU A 82 0.13 -4.20 5.36
CA LEU A 82 1.45 -4.76 5.63
C LEU A 82 2.50 -3.66 5.45
N GLN A 83 3.09 -3.21 6.55
CA GLN A 83 4.07 -2.14 6.52
C GLN A 83 5.48 -2.68 6.32
N ASN A 84 6.35 -1.92 5.68
CA ASN A 84 7.78 -2.22 5.54
C ASN A 84 8.10 -3.59 4.92
N CYS A 85 7.38 -3.98 3.86
CA CYS A 85 7.48 -5.31 3.25
C CYS A 85 8.92 -5.69 2.81
N HIS A 86 9.73 -4.72 2.37
CA HIS A 86 11.17 -4.89 2.08
C HIS A 86 11.99 -5.51 3.23
N LEU A 87 11.56 -5.40 4.49
CA LEU A 87 12.23 -6.02 5.65
C LEU A 87 12.00 -7.53 5.75
N ALA A 88 11.01 -8.07 5.03
CA ALA A 88 10.64 -9.50 5.07
C ALA A 88 10.87 -10.19 3.72
N ALA A 89 12.04 -9.99 3.12
CA ALA A 89 12.39 -10.52 1.80
C ALA A 89 12.15 -12.04 1.64
N SER A 90 12.40 -12.84 2.68
CA SER A 90 12.19 -14.30 2.63
C SER A 90 10.72 -14.72 2.59
N TRP A 91 9.80 -13.83 2.96
CA TRP A 91 8.36 -14.09 2.96
C TRP A 91 7.64 -13.52 1.74
N MET A 92 8.30 -12.68 0.94
CA MET A 92 7.73 -12.10 -0.28
C MET A 92 7.17 -13.15 -1.27
N PRO A 93 7.80 -14.32 -1.50
CA PRO A 93 7.20 -15.36 -2.34
C PRO A 93 5.89 -15.94 -1.80
N ASN A 94 5.67 -15.90 -0.48
CA ASN A 94 4.41 -16.31 0.12
C ASN A 94 3.35 -15.23 -0.07
N LEU A 95 3.71 -13.96 0.08
CA LEU A 95 2.80 -12.83 -0.21
C LEU A 95 2.33 -12.86 -1.67
N GLU A 96 3.24 -13.12 -2.61
CA GLU A 96 2.93 -13.29 -4.03
C GLU A 96 1.86 -14.36 -4.25
N LYS A 97 2.07 -15.56 -3.69
CA LYS A 97 1.07 -16.65 -3.77
C LYS A 97 -0.27 -16.27 -3.13
N ILE A 98 -0.27 -15.51 -2.04
CA ILE A 98 -1.52 -15.06 -1.41
C ILE A 98 -2.28 -14.15 -2.39
N CYS A 99 -1.60 -13.18 -3.00
CA CYS A 99 -2.20 -12.27 -3.99
C CYS A 99 -2.71 -13.01 -5.23
N GLU A 100 -1.94 -13.97 -5.77
CA GLU A 100 -2.34 -14.78 -6.93
C GLU A 100 -3.59 -15.65 -6.67
N ASN A 101 -3.82 -16.03 -5.41
CA ASN A 101 -4.98 -16.84 -5.02
C ASN A 101 -6.21 -16.00 -4.63
N LEU A 102 -6.15 -14.66 -4.66
CA LEU A 102 -7.33 -13.84 -4.44
C LEU A 102 -8.30 -14.02 -5.61
N ASP A 103 -9.54 -14.38 -5.30
CA ASP A 103 -10.62 -14.50 -6.28
C ASP A 103 -11.95 -13.98 -5.74
N HIS A 104 -12.92 -13.72 -6.63
CA HIS A 104 -14.23 -13.20 -6.24
C HIS A 104 -15.13 -14.20 -5.48
N ILE A 105 -14.74 -15.47 -5.40
CA ILE A 105 -15.45 -16.53 -4.68
C ILE A 105 -14.99 -16.57 -3.22
N ASN A 106 -13.70 -16.35 -2.98
CA ASN A 106 -13.04 -16.44 -1.69
C ASN A 106 -12.79 -15.08 -1.01
N THR A 107 -12.94 -13.97 -1.74
CA THR A 107 -12.61 -12.62 -1.25
C THR A 107 -13.82 -11.70 -1.28
N VAL A 108 -14.17 -11.14 -0.13
CA VAL A 108 -15.27 -10.17 -0.02
C VAL A 108 -14.90 -8.88 -0.77
N SER A 109 -15.86 -8.31 -1.52
CA SER A 109 -15.65 -7.14 -2.38
C SER A 109 -15.14 -5.88 -1.65
N SER A 110 -15.41 -5.75 -0.35
CA SER A 110 -14.93 -4.66 0.49
C SER A 110 -13.49 -4.83 0.97
N PHE A 111 -12.92 -6.03 0.91
CA PHE A 111 -11.54 -6.29 1.32
C PHE A 111 -10.56 -5.36 0.60
N ARG A 112 -9.55 -4.87 1.30
CA ARG A 112 -8.42 -4.16 0.71
C ARG A 112 -7.11 -4.56 1.36
N LEU A 113 -6.13 -4.87 0.52
CA LEU A 113 -4.75 -5.12 0.91
C LEU A 113 -3.89 -3.90 0.57
N TRP A 114 -3.36 -3.26 1.60
CA TRP A 114 -2.41 -2.16 1.51
C TRP A 114 -1.01 -2.65 1.84
N LEU A 115 -0.02 -2.21 1.09
CA LEU A 115 1.38 -2.58 1.27
C LEU A 115 2.22 -1.31 1.34
N THR A 116 3.17 -1.23 2.27
CA THR A 116 4.21 -0.20 2.23
C THR A 116 5.58 -0.83 2.06
N SER A 117 6.41 -0.26 1.19
CA SER A 117 7.78 -0.74 1.00
C SER A 117 8.67 0.34 0.40
N TYR A 118 9.94 0.39 0.83
CA TYR A 118 10.98 1.01 0.00
C TYR A 118 11.17 0.20 -1.29
N PRO A 119 11.68 0.82 -2.37
CA PRO A 119 12.13 0.10 -3.55
C PRO A 119 13.07 -1.05 -3.18
N SER A 120 12.81 -2.24 -3.72
CA SER A 120 13.60 -3.43 -3.42
C SER A 120 13.48 -4.46 -4.54
N ASP A 121 14.63 -5.01 -4.97
CA ASP A 121 14.68 -6.10 -5.96
C ASP A 121 14.10 -7.42 -5.44
N ARG A 122 13.75 -7.48 -4.14
CA ARG A 122 13.14 -8.63 -3.49
C ARG A 122 11.62 -8.56 -3.45
N PHE A 123 11.03 -7.42 -3.77
CA PHE A 123 9.60 -7.27 -3.81
C PHE A 123 9.04 -7.98 -5.06
N PRO A 124 7.97 -8.78 -4.96
CA PRO A 124 7.49 -9.56 -6.10
C PRO A 124 7.05 -8.69 -7.26
N VAL A 125 7.58 -8.98 -8.45
CA VAL A 125 7.28 -8.22 -9.67
C VAL A 125 5.81 -8.36 -10.07
N SER A 126 5.23 -9.54 -9.87
CA SER A 126 3.79 -9.80 -10.08
C SER A 126 2.92 -8.83 -9.29
N ILE A 127 3.16 -8.69 -7.98
CA ILE A 127 2.43 -7.74 -7.14
C ILE A 127 2.64 -6.31 -7.65
N LEU A 128 3.84 -5.93 -8.08
CA LEU A 128 4.07 -4.58 -8.65
C LEU A 128 3.35 -4.37 -9.98
N GLN A 129 3.14 -5.41 -10.78
CA GLN A 129 2.41 -5.33 -12.03
C GLN A 129 0.90 -5.24 -11.79
N ASP A 130 0.39 -6.03 -10.84
CA ASP A 130 -1.04 -6.20 -10.55
C ASP A 130 -1.53 -5.34 -9.36
N SER A 131 -0.85 -4.22 -9.09
CA SER A 131 -1.23 -3.29 -8.02
C SER A 131 -1.35 -1.84 -8.48
N VAL A 132 -2.15 -1.10 -7.71
CA VAL A 132 -2.17 0.36 -7.79
C VAL A 132 -1.00 0.90 -6.97
N LYS A 133 -0.03 1.50 -7.65
CA LYS A 133 1.19 2.03 -7.04
C LYS A 133 1.06 3.52 -6.76
N MET A 134 1.51 3.93 -5.59
CA MET A 134 1.55 5.32 -5.16
C MET A 134 2.94 5.65 -4.67
N THR A 135 3.49 6.80 -5.09
CA THR A 135 4.73 7.34 -4.52
C THR A 135 4.39 8.58 -3.71
N THR A 136 4.93 8.66 -2.49
CA THR A 136 4.83 9.87 -1.66
C THR A 136 6.07 10.73 -1.87
N GLU A 137 6.37 11.05 -3.14
CA GLU A 137 7.45 11.99 -3.44
C GLU A 137 7.06 13.37 -2.90
N PRO A 138 7.99 14.08 -2.23
CA PRO A 138 7.74 15.47 -1.88
C PRO A 138 7.44 16.23 -3.18
N PRO A 139 6.42 17.11 -3.22
CA PRO A 139 6.14 17.91 -4.40
C PRO A 139 7.43 18.64 -4.79
N MET A 140 7.85 18.48 -6.05
CA MET A 140 8.99 19.22 -6.61
C MET A 140 8.69 20.72 -6.51
N GLY A 141 9.07 21.31 -5.38
CA GLY A 141 8.70 22.66 -4.99
C GLY A 141 9.43 23.19 -3.75
N LEU A 142 10.26 22.38 -3.07
CA LEU A 142 11.15 22.84 -2.00
C LEU A 142 12.56 23.18 -2.52
N GLN A 143 12.64 23.93 -3.62
CA GLN A 143 13.85 24.67 -4.00
C GLN A 143 13.57 26.19 -4.10
N ASN A 144 12.85 26.75 -3.13
CA ASN A 144 12.84 28.19 -2.93
C ASN A 144 13.06 28.54 -1.45
N ASN A 145 14.08 29.37 -1.22
CA ASN A 145 14.70 29.83 0.03
C ASN A 145 15.57 28.76 0.73
N ILE A 146 16.91 28.74 0.68
CA ILE A 146 17.86 29.86 0.79
C ILE A 146 17.25 31.10 1.47
N MET A 147 16.87 30.93 2.73
CA MET A 147 16.95 31.97 3.75
C MET A 147 17.84 31.34 4.83
N ARG A 148 19.06 31.78 5.12
CA ARG A 148 19.75 33.04 4.90
C ARG A 148 21.25 32.79 5.03
#